data_AF-E4YXY6-F1
#
_entry.id   AF-E4YXY6-F1
#
_cell.length_a   1.000
_cell.length_b   1.000
_cell.length_c   1.000
_cell.angle_alpha   90.00
_cell.angle_beta   90.00
_cell.angle_gamma   90.00
#
_symmetry.space_group_name_H-M   'P 1'
#
loop_
_entity.id
_entity.type
_entity.pdbx_description
1 polymer ?
#
loop_
_entity_poly.entity_id
_entity_poly.type
_entity_poly.pdbx_seq_one_letter_code
_entity_poly.pdbx_strand_id
1 'polypeptide(L)'
;MKEIQRIILDLMNKEVKEIKKCGVDLGSYSVELFSTLGGLRMWIEERYEPKSDLVDARGKECIANLREIQMHLFSLIYHSSVEFYALLQDRYDKKIEQKDLKWLGDPQASRLHELAKTRVFRPNGELYFEIFPRWDAFIQLMQEIKKLATPERKKTLITCRNSKSAREILMLLKKTPIEILEMQYRRQILRPDSGEEVSDDEGYAKIGELEILLSVYDHQPAFGVESLIYDMRPDFVVVYEINLKTIREIEHAKASLSKSKCKFAVYTLSTEGSVDEAQFVSIKHREIRSFEYLIEEKDSIENKLTAEVDMETYADWPVIVADTREFKSELPGMLFRHQLRLAPSMIEVGDYILSPEIAVERKALMDFIGSINNGRLYTQLTKMCRHYKRPMLLLEFEEREPFTFKGARVKTFSMSSALDKLVLTLINFKTVRLLWSRSAN
;
A
#
# COMPACT_ATOMS: atom_id res chain seq x y z
N MET A 1 3.00 25.21 -7.61
CA MET A 1 2.91 23.72 -7.59
C MET A 1 4.27 23.01 -7.74
N LYS A 2 5.04 23.18 -8.82
CA LYS A 2 6.33 22.47 -9.05
C LYS A 2 7.33 22.61 -7.89
N GLU A 3 7.46 23.80 -7.32
CA GLU A 3 8.35 24.05 -6.18
C GLU A 3 7.92 23.29 -4.92
N ILE A 4 6.62 23.29 -4.60
CA ILE A 4 6.03 22.54 -3.48
C ILE A 4 6.28 21.04 -3.67
N GLN A 5 6.04 20.51 -4.88
CA GLN A 5 6.31 19.11 -5.21
C GLN A 5 7.79 18.76 -4.97
N ARG A 6 8.73 19.59 -5.43
CA ARG A 6 10.17 19.37 -5.20
C ARG A 6 10.50 19.31 -3.70
N ILE A 7 9.98 20.26 -2.92
CA ILE A 7 10.21 20.32 -1.47
C ILE A 7 9.71 19.03 -0.79
N ILE A 8 8.51 18.57 -1.14
CA ILE A 8 7.94 17.33 -0.57
C ILE A 8 8.81 16.13 -0.94
N LEU A 9 9.24 16.00 -2.20
CA LEU A 9 10.12 14.92 -2.64
C LEU A 9 11.50 14.98 -1.96
N ASP A 10 12.04 16.16 -1.71
CA ASP A 10 13.31 16.34 -0.97
C ASP A 10 13.17 15.89 0.49
N LEU A 11 12.04 16.20 1.14
CA LEU A 11 11.71 15.72 2.49
C LEU A 11 11.57 14.19 2.52
N MET A 12 10.85 13.60 1.55
CA MET A 12 10.75 12.13 1.43
C MET A 12 12.14 11.50 1.24
N ASN A 13 13.00 12.08 0.41
CA ASN A 13 14.37 11.61 0.20
C ASN A 13 15.22 11.66 1.48
N LYS A 14 15.02 12.67 2.33
CA LYS A 14 15.70 12.74 3.64
C LYS A 14 15.24 11.60 4.55
N GLU A 15 13.93 11.39 4.71
CA GLU A 15 13.42 10.31 5.56
C GLU A 15 13.86 8.93 5.05
N VAL A 16 13.82 8.69 3.74
CA VAL A 16 14.31 7.43 3.14
C VAL A 16 15.79 7.18 3.43
N LYS A 17 16.64 8.23 3.42
CA LYS A 17 18.05 8.10 3.80
C LYS A 17 18.21 7.78 5.29
N GLU A 18 17.40 8.37 6.16
CA GLU A 18 17.42 8.08 7.59
C GLU A 18 16.92 6.66 7.91
N ILE A 19 15.87 6.18 7.22
CA ILE A 19 15.39 4.80 7.32
C ILE A 19 16.52 3.81 6.98
N LYS A 20 17.27 4.05 5.89
CA LYS A 20 18.44 3.23 5.53
C LYS A 20 19.52 3.26 6.63
N LYS A 21 19.79 4.41 7.25
CA LYS A 21 20.77 4.52 8.35
C LYS A 21 20.34 3.75 9.60
N CYS A 22 19.03 3.58 9.82
CA CYS A 22 18.50 2.75 10.90
C CYS A 22 18.59 1.24 10.59
N GLY A 23 19.18 0.84 9.46
CA GLY A 23 19.36 -0.56 9.08
C GLY A 23 18.08 -1.25 8.62
N VAL A 24 17.09 -0.48 8.18
CA VAL A 24 15.86 -1.00 7.58
C VAL A 24 16.10 -1.27 6.09
N ASP A 25 15.84 -2.50 5.65
CA ASP A 25 15.95 -2.88 4.25
C ASP A 25 14.79 -2.32 3.42
N LEU A 26 15.13 -1.55 2.37
CA LEU A 26 14.16 -1.04 1.41
C LEU A 26 14.00 -1.95 0.18
N GLY A 27 14.90 -2.91 -0.03
CA GLY A 27 14.96 -3.68 -1.27
C GLY A 27 15.04 -2.77 -2.50
N SER A 28 14.13 -2.97 -3.45
CA SER A 28 14.01 -2.16 -4.67
C SER A 28 13.21 -0.88 -4.50
N TYR A 29 12.65 -0.61 -3.32
CA TYR A 29 11.81 0.57 -3.11
C TYR A 29 12.65 1.85 -3.04
N SER A 30 12.25 2.84 -3.85
CA SER A 30 12.85 4.17 -3.96
C SER A 30 11.81 5.24 -3.63
N VAL A 31 12.24 6.51 -3.54
CA VAL A 31 11.29 7.64 -3.39
C VAL A 31 10.33 7.73 -4.56
N GLU A 32 10.76 7.36 -5.77
CA GLU A 32 9.87 7.27 -6.93
C GLU A 32 8.75 6.26 -6.67
N LEU A 33 9.08 5.05 -6.20
CA LEU A 33 8.08 4.03 -5.88
C LEU A 33 7.23 4.43 -4.67
N PHE A 34 7.81 5.04 -3.64
CA PHE A 34 7.06 5.57 -2.50
C PHE A 34 6.18 6.76 -2.86
N SER A 35 6.46 7.49 -3.94
CA SER A 35 5.54 8.53 -4.39
C SER A 35 4.25 7.93 -4.96
N THR A 36 4.32 6.69 -5.48
CA THR A 36 3.19 6.01 -6.15
C THR A 36 2.02 5.71 -5.22
N LEU A 37 0.82 5.72 -5.80
CA LEU A 37 -0.39 5.20 -5.18
C LEU A 37 -0.21 3.74 -4.76
N GLY A 38 0.00 3.52 -3.46
CA GLY A 38 0.15 2.21 -2.85
C GLY A 38 1.58 1.72 -2.66
N GLY A 39 2.59 2.34 -3.29
CA GLY A 39 3.98 1.85 -3.18
C GLY A 39 4.52 1.86 -1.74
N LEU A 40 4.28 2.93 -0.99
CA LEU A 40 4.63 2.97 0.44
C LEU A 40 3.82 1.96 1.27
N ARG A 41 2.52 1.83 0.99
CA ARG A 41 1.63 0.88 1.69
C ARG A 41 2.07 -0.57 1.48
N MET A 42 2.35 -0.95 0.24
CA MET A 42 2.84 -2.29 -0.10
C MET A 42 4.17 -2.59 0.62
N TRP A 43 5.13 -1.67 0.57
CA TRP A 43 6.39 -1.86 1.30
C TRP A 43 6.17 -2.00 2.81
N ILE A 44 5.26 -1.21 3.37
CA ILE A 44 4.88 -1.31 4.77
C ILE A 44 4.36 -2.72 5.08
N GLU A 45 3.34 -3.17 4.35
CA GLU A 45 2.63 -4.42 4.61
C GLU A 45 3.52 -5.65 4.36
N GLU A 46 4.32 -5.63 3.28
CA GLU A 46 5.11 -6.78 2.84
C GLU A 46 6.47 -6.89 3.52
N ARG A 47 7.09 -5.77 3.91
CA ARG A 47 8.50 -5.77 4.39
C ARG A 47 8.70 -5.18 5.77
N TYR A 48 8.02 -4.08 6.09
CA TYR A 48 8.24 -3.42 7.38
C TYR A 48 7.40 -4.07 8.49
N GLU A 49 6.10 -4.25 8.31
CA GLU A 49 5.18 -4.73 9.34
C GLU A 49 5.63 -6.08 9.95
N PRO A 50 6.06 -7.08 9.14
CA PRO A 50 6.57 -8.35 9.67
C PRO A 50 7.84 -8.21 10.52
N LYS A 51 8.61 -7.14 10.33
CA LYS A 51 9.89 -6.87 11.00
C LYS A 51 9.83 -5.67 11.94
N SER A 52 8.65 -5.11 12.18
CA SER A 52 8.45 -3.83 12.87
C SER A 52 9.00 -3.85 14.30
N ASP A 53 8.94 -4.99 14.98
CA ASP A 53 9.49 -5.18 16.33
C ASP A 53 11.04 -5.10 16.39
N LEU A 54 11.73 -5.35 15.28
CA LEU A 54 13.18 -5.23 15.18
C LEU A 54 13.66 -3.82 14.83
N VAL A 55 12.75 -2.92 14.45
CA VAL A 55 13.08 -1.54 14.10
C VAL A 55 13.12 -0.71 15.36
N ASP A 56 14.20 0.07 15.51
CA ASP A 56 14.35 0.97 16.64
C ASP A 56 13.35 2.15 16.59
N ALA A 57 13.23 2.89 17.68
CA ALA A 57 12.28 4.00 17.76
C ALA A 57 12.50 5.06 16.67
N ARG A 58 13.77 5.29 16.28
CA ARG A 58 14.13 6.25 15.23
C ARG A 58 13.66 5.79 13.85
N GLY A 59 13.86 4.52 13.49
CA GLY A 59 13.38 3.97 12.23
C GLY A 59 11.86 4.02 12.13
N LYS A 60 11.15 3.69 13.22
CA LYS A 60 9.67 3.80 13.30
C LYS A 60 9.20 5.23 13.09
N GLU A 61 9.88 6.20 13.70
CA GLU A 61 9.61 7.62 13.55
C GLU A 61 9.81 8.08 12.10
N CYS A 62 10.92 7.74 11.45
CA CYS A 62 11.15 8.12 10.05
C CYS A 62 10.12 7.52 9.08
N ILE A 63 9.64 6.31 9.35
CA ILE A 63 8.57 5.67 8.56
C ILE A 63 7.23 6.41 8.76
N ALA A 64 6.91 6.82 9.99
CA ALA A 64 5.74 7.64 10.28
C ALA A 64 5.82 9.00 9.57
N ASN A 65 6.98 9.67 9.63
CA ASN A 65 7.24 10.92 8.90
C ASN A 65 7.05 10.72 7.39
N LEU A 66 7.61 9.65 6.82
CA LEU A 66 7.50 9.35 5.40
C LEU A 66 6.03 9.18 4.97
N ARG A 67 5.19 8.52 5.79
CA ARG A 67 3.74 8.40 5.54
C ARG A 67 3.07 9.78 5.53
N GLU A 68 3.33 10.64 6.51
CA GLU A 68 2.75 11.99 6.58
C GLU A 68 3.18 12.85 5.38
N ILE A 69 4.47 12.85 5.04
CA ILE A 69 4.98 13.63 3.91
C ILE A 69 4.35 13.14 2.59
N GLN A 70 4.18 11.82 2.41
CA GLN A 70 3.51 11.25 1.24
C GLN A 70 2.05 11.70 1.15
N MET A 71 1.33 11.80 2.27
CA MET A 71 -0.04 12.31 2.28
C MET A 71 -0.11 13.76 1.76
N HIS A 72 0.86 14.61 2.11
CA HIS A 72 0.94 15.96 1.55
C HIS A 72 1.23 15.95 0.04
N LEU A 73 2.05 15.02 -0.46
CA LEU A 73 2.26 14.86 -1.91
C LEU A 73 0.95 14.56 -2.63
N PHE A 74 0.16 13.61 -2.11
CA PHE A 74 -1.15 13.29 -2.69
C PHE A 74 -2.14 14.43 -2.56
N SER A 75 -2.16 15.14 -1.44
CA SER A 75 -3.01 16.30 -1.25
C SER A 75 -2.68 17.40 -2.26
N LEU A 76 -1.40 17.64 -2.57
CA LEU A 76 -1.00 18.60 -3.60
C LEU A 76 -1.53 18.24 -5.01
N ILE A 77 -1.62 16.94 -5.31
CA ILE A 77 -1.97 16.40 -6.63
C ILE A 77 -3.48 16.25 -6.81
N TYR A 78 -4.23 15.94 -5.76
CA TYR A 78 -5.65 15.59 -5.86
C TYR A 78 -6.59 16.55 -5.14
N HIS A 79 -6.07 17.46 -4.29
CA HIS A 79 -6.91 18.35 -3.49
C HIS A 79 -6.70 19.83 -3.83
N SER A 80 -7.65 20.65 -3.41
CA SER A 80 -7.62 22.09 -3.66
C SER A 80 -6.51 22.78 -2.85
N SER A 81 -6.21 24.04 -3.21
CA SER A 81 -5.25 24.88 -2.48
C SER A 81 -5.64 25.06 -1.00
N VAL A 82 -6.94 25.21 -0.74
CA VAL A 82 -7.49 25.36 0.61
C VAL A 82 -7.33 24.08 1.42
N GLU A 83 -7.67 22.92 0.85
CA GLU A 83 -7.56 21.63 1.54
C GLU A 83 -6.11 21.25 1.81
N PHE A 84 -5.23 21.51 0.84
CA PHE A 84 -3.80 21.29 1.01
C PHE A 84 -3.23 22.14 2.16
N TYR A 85 -3.59 23.43 2.20
CA TYR A 85 -3.19 24.32 3.28
C TYR A 85 -3.79 23.90 4.62
N ALA A 86 -5.09 23.59 4.68
CA ALA A 86 -5.77 23.17 5.91
C ALA A 86 -5.13 21.90 6.50
N LEU A 87 -4.83 20.91 5.66
CA LEU A 87 -4.15 19.68 6.09
C LEU A 87 -2.77 19.98 6.70
N LEU A 88 -2.00 20.87 6.09
CA LEU A 88 -0.67 21.24 6.59
C LEU A 88 -0.75 22.12 7.84
N GLN A 89 -1.71 23.05 7.89
CA GLN A 89 -1.97 23.91 9.04
C GLN A 89 -2.36 23.09 10.28
N ASP A 90 -3.26 22.10 10.15
CA ASP A 90 -3.64 21.20 11.24
C ASP A 90 -2.41 20.51 11.87
N ARG A 91 -1.43 20.12 11.05
CA ARG A 91 -0.17 19.53 11.53
C ARG A 91 0.70 20.53 12.28
N TYR A 92 0.77 21.78 11.80
CA TYR A 92 1.51 22.85 12.48
C TYR A 92 0.85 23.27 13.80
N ASP A 93 -0.48 23.28 13.87
CA ASP A 93 -1.22 23.59 15.10
C ASP A 93 -0.98 22.49 16.15
N LYS A 94 -1.05 21.22 15.74
CA LYS A 94 -0.77 20.06 16.61
C LYS A 94 0.72 19.86 16.92
N LYS A 95 1.63 20.52 16.20
CA LYS A 95 3.09 20.43 16.44
C LYS A 95 3.47 20.82 17.87
N ILE A 96 2.70 21.73 18.48
CA ILE A 96 2.92 22.18 19.86
C ILE A 96 2.57 21.06 20.86
N GLU A 97 1.62 20.19 20.53
CA GLU A 97 1.06 19.15 21.39
C GLU A 97 1.73 17.78 21.18
N GLN A 98 2.16 17.47 19.95
CA GLN A 98 2.71 16.17 19.57
C GLN A 98 4.23 16.24 19.32
N LYS A 99 5.02 15.65 20.23
CA LYS A 99 6.49 15.54 20.13
C LYS A 99 6.98 14.67 18.96
N ASP A 100 6.09 13.96 18.27
CA ASP A 100 6.42 12.94 17.28
C ASP A 100 6.51 13.47 15.83
N LEU A 101 6.20 14.75 15.57
CA LEU A 101 6.22 15.37 14.23
C LEU A 101 7.54 16.11 13.94
N LYS A 102 8.69 15.44 14.11
CA LYS A 102 10.01 16.10 14.00
C LYS A 102 10.34 16.62 12.60
N TRP A 103 9.78 16.03 11.54
CA TRP A 103 10.02 16.49 10.16
C TRP A 103 9.55 17.94 9.93
N LEU A 104 8.57 18.42 10.71
CA LEU A 104 8.11 19.82 10.70
C LEU A 104 9.17 20.79 11.24
N GLY A 105 10.24 20.29 11.86
CA GLY A 105 11.42 21.08 12.27
C GLY A 105 12.38 21.36 11.12
N ASP A 106 12.26 20.68 9.97
CA ASP A 106 13.12 20.91 8.82
C ASP A 106 12.83 22.30 8.19
N PRO A 107 13.85 23.10 7.84
CA PRO A 107 13.64 24.38 7.17
C PRO A 107 12.82 24.29 5.87
N GLN A 108 12.92 23.16 5.16
CA GLN A 108 12.09 22.91 3.98
C GLN A 108 10.61 22.70 4.32
N ALA A 109 10.29 22.14 5.49
CA ALA A 109 8.91 22.02 5.95
C ALA A 109 8.31 23.41 6.26
N SER A 110 9.08 24.30 6.91
CA SER A 110 8.63 25.68 7.13
C SER A 110 8.41 26.43 5.82
N ARG A 111 9.31 26.27 4.85
CA ARG A 111 9.13 26.82 3.49
C ARG A 111 7.88 26.25 2.80
N LEU A 112 7.62 24.95 2.96
CA LEU A 112 6.44 24.28 2.43
C LEU A 112 5.15 24.91 2.97
N HIS A 113 5.11 25.18 4.28
CA HIS A 113 3.98 25.80 4.96
C HIS A 113 3.73 27.23 4.47
N GLU A 114 4.77 28.05 4.38
CA GLU A 114 4.65 29.41 3.83
C GLU A 114 4.16 29.40 2.37
N LEU A 115 4.70 28.51 1.53
CA LEU A 115 4.24 28.35 0.15
C LEU A 115 2.82 27.81 0.06
N ALA A 116 2.34 27.04 1.04
CA ALA A 116 0.94 26.61 1.08
C ALA A 116 0.03 27.79 1.45
N LYS A 117 0.45 28.61 2.41
CA LYS A 117 -0.28 29.79 2.90
C LYS A 117 -0.48 30.83 1.80
N THR A 118 0.53 31.09 0.97
CA THR A 118 0.42 32.07 -0.14
C THR A 118 -0.57 31.67 -1.24
N ARG A 119 -1.05 30.42 -1.24
CA ARG A 119 -2.10 29.94 -2.17
C ARG A 119 -3.52 30.21 -1.66
N VAL A 120 -3.64 30.60 -0.38
CA VAL A 120 -4.91 30.86 0.31
C VAL A 120 -4.98 32.32 0.81
N PHE A 121 -3.84 32.97 0.99
CA PHE A 121 -3.73 34.34 1.47
C PHE A 121 -2.74 35.14 0.63
N ARG A 122 -3.04 36.42 0.47
CA ARG A 122 -2.08 37.41 -0.02
C ARG A 122 -1.05 37.75 1.07
N PRO A 123 0.09 38.37 0.72
CA PRO A 123 1.08 38.82 1.70
C PRO A 123 0.54 39.81 2.75
N ASN A 124 -0.51 40.57 2.41
CA ASN A 124 -1.20 41.49 3.33
C ASN A 124 -2.20 40.79 4.28
N GLY A 125 -2.37 39.46 4.18
CA GLY A 125 -3.29 38.68 4.99
C GLY A 125 -4.71 38.57 4.43
N GLU A 126 -5.03 39.23 3.32
CA GLU A 126 -6.34 39.08 2.67
C GLU A 126 -6.52 37.70 2.04
N LEU A 127 -7.77 37.23 1.96
CA LEU A 127 -8.10 35.98 1.29
C LEU A 127 -7.77 36.04 -0.20
N TYR A 128 -7.14 34.98 -0.68
CA TYR A 128 -6.84 34.75 -2.09
C TYR A 128 -6.86 33.26 -2.36
N PHE A 129 -7.68 32.79 -3.29
CA PHE A 129 -7.75 31.37 -3.60
C PHE A 129 -7.07 31.07 -4.94
N GLU A 130 -5.92 30.41 -4.90
CA GLU A 130 -5.31 29.83 -6.11
C GLU A 130 -6.23 28.72 -6.63
N ILE A 131 -6.69 28.86 -7.88
CA ILE A 131 -7.52 27.84 -8.54
C ILE A 131 -6.69 26.60 -8.81
N PHE A 132 -7.24 25.44 -8.46
CA PHE A 132 -6.59 24.17 -8.71
C PHE A 132 -6.53 23.88 -10.23
N PRO A 133 -5.34 23.67 -10.83
CA PRO A 133 -5.19 23.57 -12.30
C PRO A 133 -6.08 22.54 -12.98
N ARG A 134 -6.35 21.40 -12.33
CA ARG A 134 -7.24 20.36 -12.88
C ARG A 134 -8.68 20.86 -13.01
N TRP A 135 -9.16 21.70 -12.09
CA TRP A 135 -10.49 22.29 -12.15
C TRP A 135 -10.61 23.25 -13.33
N ASP A 136 -9.60 24.09 -13.56
CA ASP A 136 -9.56 24.99 -14.71
C ASP A 136 -9.57 24.22 -16.04
N ALA A 137 -8.71 23.21 -16.16
CA ALA A 137 -8.69 22.33 -17.34
C ALA A 137 -10.02 21.59 -17.57
N PHE A 138 -10.64 21.09 -16.49
CA PHE A 138 -11.96 20.46 -16.57
C PHE A 138 -13.05 21.42 -17.02
N ILE A 139 -13.08 22.65 -16.50
CA ILE A 139 -14.05 23.66 -16.90
C ILE A 139 -13.91 24.01 -18.38
N GLN A 140 -12.67 24.21 -18.85
CA GLN A 140 -12.40 24.48 -20.26
C GLN A 140 -12.85 23.31 -21.16
N LEU A 141 -12.57 22.08 -20.75
CA LEU A 141 -13.02 20.88 -21.45
C LEU A 141 -14.55 20.79 -21.52
N MET A 142 -15.25 21.03 -20.40
CA MET A 142 -16.71 20.98 -20.37
C MET A 142 -17.34 22.08 -21.23
N GLN A 143 -16.71 23.26 -21.33
CA GLN A 143 -17.14 24.31 -22.25
C GLN A 143 -16.98 23.89 -23.72
N GLU A 144 -15.91 23.19 -24.06
CA GLU A 144 -15.70 22.63 -25.41
C GLU A 144 -16.75 21.56 -25.74
N ILE A 145 -16.96 20.59 -24.83
CA ILE A 145 -17.98 19.54 -25.00
C ILE A 145 -19.36 20.17 -25.19
N LYS A 146 -19.70 21.20 -24.41
CA LYS A 146 -20.97 21.92 -24.55
C LYS A 146 -21.14 22.59 -25.92
N LYS A 147 -20.06 23.06 -26.56
CA LYS A 147 -20.10 23.61 -27.92
C LYS A 147 -20.26 22.52 -28.99
N LEU A 148 -19.74 21.32 -28.73
CA LEU A 148 -19.84 20.17 -29.62
C LEU A 148 -21.15 19.39 -29.47
N ALA A 149 -21.85 19.59 -28.35
CA ALA A 149 -23.09 18.91 -28.04
C ALA A 149 -24.24 19.39 -28.93
N THR A 150 -25.11 18.45 -29.29
CA THR A 150 -26.37 18.71 -30.00
C THR A 150 -27.48 17.92 -29.31
N PRO A 151 -28.78 18.17 -29.63
CA PRO A 151 -29.88 17.40 -29.02
C PRO A 151 -29.76 15.88 -29.23
N GLU A 152 -29.14 15.45 -30.32
CA GLU A 152 -28.85 14.04 -30.63
C GLU A 152 -27.55 13.53 -29.99
N ARG A 153 -26.65 14.44 -29.60
CA ARG A 153 -25.29 14.16 -29.15
C ARG A 153 -25.00 14.88 -27.83
N LYS A 154 -25.46 14.31 -26.73
CA LYS A 154 -25.52 14.97 -25.41
C LYS A 154 -25.12 14.11 -24.23
N LYS A 155 -24.88 12.81 -24.44
CA LYS A 155 -24.59 11.87 -23.35
C LYS A 155 -23.10 11.89 -23.03
N THR A 156 -22.75 12.19 -21.79
CA THR A 156 -21.37 12.28 -21.34
C THR A 156 -21.13 11.36 -20.15
N LEU A 157 -20.17 10.45 -20.28
CA LEU A 157 -19.68 9.62 -19.18
C LEU A 157 -18.40 10.24 -18.62
N ILE A 158 -18.35 10.53 -17.32
CA ILE A 158 -17.15 11.02 -16.64
C ILE A 158 -16.67 9.94 -15.68
N THR A 159 -15.44 9.47 -15.84
CA THR A 159 -14.82 8.52 -14.90
C THR A 159 -13.88 9.27 -13.95
N CYS A 160 -13.99 9.01 -12.66
CA CYS A 160 -13.14 9.60 -11.63
C CYS A 160 -12.75 8.56 -10.57
N ARG A 161 -11.77 8.93 -9.76
CA ARG A 161 -11.11 8.01 -8.84
C ARG A 161 -12.00 7.55 -7.71
N ASN A 162 -12.55 8.49 -6.95
CA ASN A 162 -13.27 8.22 -5.71
C ASN A 162 -14.48 9.15 -5.57
N SER A 163 -15.32 8.89 -4.57
CA SER A 163 -16.52 9.67 -4.29
C SER A 163 -16.24 11.13 -3.91
N LYS A 164 -15.01 11.47 -3.49
CA LYS A 164 -14.61 12.87 -3.28
C LYS A 164 -14.46 13.58 -4.62
N SER A 165 -13.66 13.02 -5.55
CA SER A 165 -13.51 13.56 -6.91
C SER A 165 -14.87 13.69 -7.60
N ALA A 166 -15.76 12.70 -7.45
CA ALA A 166 -17.12 12.76 -7.99
C ALA A 166 -17.91 13.98 -7.46
N ARG A 167 -17.90 14.21 -6.14
CA ARG A 167 -18.57 15.36 -5.52
C ARG A 167 -17.97 16.69 -5.98
N GLU A 168 -16.65 16.79 -6.09
CA GLU A 168 -16.00 18.01 -6.60
C GLU A 168 -16.39 18.30 -8.05
N ILE A 169 -16.41 17.29 -8.91
CA ILE A 169 -16.86 17.42 -10.29
C ILE A 169 -18.31 17.92 -10.31
N LEU A 170 -19.21 17.31 -9.55
CA LEU A 170 -20.62 17.75 -9.44
C LEU A 170 -20.75 19.19 -8.96
N MET A 171 -19.89 19.64 -8.04
CA MET A 171 -19.84 21.05 -7.61
C MET A 171 -19.34 21.98 -8.71
N LEU A 172 -18.27 21.62 -9.42
CA LEU A 172 -17.71 22.40 -10.54
C LEU A 172 -18.68 22.57 -11.70
N LEU A 173 -19.62 21.65 -11.84
CA LEU A 173 -20.70 21.70 -12.82
C LEU A 173 -21.80 22.72 -12.45
N LYS A 174 -21.91 23.10 -11.16
CA LYS A 174 -22.97 23.98 -10.62
C LYS A 174 -22.46 25.32 -10.08
N LYS A 175 -21.19 25.42 -9.71
CA LYS A 175 -20.56 26.56 -9.01
C LYS A 175 -19.22 26.91 -9.64
N THR A 176 -18.78 28.14 -9.45
CA THR A 176 -17.43 28.58 -9.82
C THR A 176 -16.37 27.98 -8.88
N PRO A 177 -15.12 27.79 -9.35
CA PRO A 177 -14.02 27.36 -8.49
C PRO A 177 -13.85 28.19 -7.21
N ILE A 178 -14.02 29.51 -7.31
CA ILE A 178 -13.86 30.42 -6.18
C ILE A 178 -14.94 30.18 -5.12
N GLU A 179 -16.20 30.02 -5.52
CA GLU A 179 -17.28 29.70 -4.58
C GLU A 179 -17.04 28.37 -3.86
N ILE A 180 -16.51 27.36 -4.55
CA ILE A 180 -16.16 26.07 -3.95
C ILE A 180 -15.01 26.24 -2.94
N LEU A 181 -13.97 27.00 -3.28
CA LEU A 181 -12.84 27.27 -2.39
C LEU A 181 -13.27 28.07 -1.15
N GLU A 182 -14.18 29.03 -1.30
CA GLU A 182 -14.77 29.76 -0.17
C GLU A 182 -15.57 28.84 0.76
N MET A 183 -16.38 27.94 0.21
CA MET A 183 -17.11 26.93 0.98
C MET A 183 -16.15 26.01 1.73
N GLN A 184 -15.12 25.50 1.05
CA GLN A 184 -14.08 24.68 1.66
C GLN A 184 -13.32 25.44 2.76
N TYR A 185 -13.02 26.73 2.57
CA TYR A 185 -12.33 27.56 3.54
C TYR A 185 -13.17 27.74 4.81
N ARG A 186 -14.46 28.07 4.65
CA ARG A 186 -15.40 28.18 5.78
C ARG A 186 -15.49 26.87 6.55
N ARG A 187 -15.61 25.75 5.85
CA ARG A 187 -15.76 24.43 6.46
C ARG A 187 -14.49 23.92 7.13
N GLN A 188 -13.33 24.04 6.50
CA GLN A 188 -12.11 23.36 6.97
C GLN A 188 -11.23 24.23 7.87
N ILE A 189 -11.33 25.56 7.73
CA ILE A 189 -10.44 26.49 8.45
C ILE A 189 -11.23 27.32 9.48
N LEU A 190 -12.43 27.82 9.14
CA LEU A 190 -13.22 28.64 10.07
C LEU A 190 -14.12 27.82 11.00
N ARG A 191 -14.74 26.74 10.51
CA ARG A 191 -15.73 25.93 11.25
C ARG A 191 -15.61 24.43 10.93
N PRO A 192 -14.53 23.75 11.37
CA PRO A 192 -14.32 22.32 11.12
C PRO A 192 -15.45 21.41 11.65
N ASP A 193 -16.20 21.85 12.67
CA ASP A 193 -17.27 21.06 13.31
C ASP A 193 -18.69 21.35 12.80
N SER A 194 -18.88 22.23 11.81
CA SER A 194 -20.21 22.39 11.21
C SER A 194 -20.49 21.17 10.33
N GLY A 195 -21.25 20.21 10.86
CA GLY A 195 -21.71 18.98 10.20
C GLY A 195 -22.64 19.21 9.01
N GLU A 196 -22.28 20.11 8.09
CA GLU A 196 -22.94 20.25 6.79
C GLU A 196 -22.64 18.98 5.98
N GLU A 197 -23.56 18.02 6.11
CA GLU A 197 -23.73 16.91 5.19
C GLU A 197 -24.02 17.49 3.81
N VAL A 198 -23.10 17.22 2.88
CA VAL A 198 -23.36 17.45 1.47
C VAL A 198 -24.32 16.34 1.06
N SER A 199 -25.51 16.71 0.57
CA SER A 199 -26.46 15.74 0.04
C SER A 199 -25.75 14.85 -0.97
N ASP A 200 -25.98 13.54 -0.88
CA ASP A 200 -25.56 12.56 -1.87
C ASP A 200 -26.32 12.84 -3.16
N ASP A 201 -25.85 13.83 -3.93
CA ASP A 201 -26.27 13.99 -5.32
C ASP A 201 -25.78 12.74 -6.03
N GLU A 202 -26.76 11.92 -6.41
CA GLU A 202 -26.67 10.76 -7.27
C GLU A 202 -25.68 11.04 -8.41
N GLY A 203 -24.91 10.04 -8.84
CA GLY A 203 -23.86 10.15 -9.85
C GLY A 203 -24.33 10.62 -11.24
N TYR A 204 -25.46 11.31 -11.35
CA TYR A 204 -26.05 11.89 -12.53
C TYR A 204 -26.19 13.42 -12.39
N ALA A 205 -25.84 14.15 -13.45
CA ALA A 205 -26.05 15.59 -13.53
C ALA A 205 -26.58 15.99 -14.90
N LYS A 206 -27.39 17.04 -14.94
CA LYS A 206 -27.88 17.64 -16.20
C LYS A 206 -27.47 19.10 -16.29
N ILE A 207 -26.78 19.48 -17.37
CA ILE A 207 -26.29 20.85 -17.59
C ILE A 207 -26.71 21.33 -18.98
N GLY A 208 -27.69 22.21 -19.02
CA GLY A 208 -28.34 22.56 -20.29
C GLY A 208 -28.89 21.31 -20.95
N GLU A 209 -28.36 20.97 -22.12
CA GLU A 209 -28.76 19.78 -22.88
C GLU A 209 -27.94 18.52 -22.54
N LEU A 210 -26.78 18.68 -21.87
CA LEU A 210 -25.90 17.56 -21.54
C LEU A 210 -26.47 16.68 -20.43
N GLU A 211 -26.43 15.37 -20.64
CA GLU A 211 -26.77 14.31 -19.67
C GLU A 211 -25.47 13.64 -19.22
N ILE A 212 -25.05 13.91 -17.99
CA ILE A 212 -23.75 13.52 -17.44
C ILE A 212 -23.94 12.39 -16.43
N LEU A 213 -23.24 11.28 -16.63
CA LEU A 213 -23.13 10.18 -15.67
C LEU A 213 -21.69 10.11 -15.15
N LEU A 214 -21.51 10.01 -13.85
CA LEU A 214 -20.23 9.85 -13.17
C LEU A 214 -20.04 8.38 -12.77
N SER A 215 -18.85 7.85 -13.04
CA SER A 215 -18.42 6.52 -12.64
C SER A 215 -17.17 6.59 -11.77
N VAL A 216 -17.25 6.02 -10.57
CA VAL A 216 -16.14 5.95 -9.61
C VAL A 216 -15.45 4.59 -9.72
N TYR A 217 -14.13 4.55 -9.88
CA TYR A 217 -13.40 3.28 -10.09
C TYR A 217 -12.67 2.70 -8.86
N ASP A 218 -12.43 3.47 -7.78
CA ASP A 218 -11.83 2.93 -6.53
C ASP A 218 -12.83 2.04 -5.77
N HIS A 219 -14.14 2.32 -5.88
CA HIS A 219 -15.17 1.37 -5.50
C HIS A 219 -15.33 0.41 -6.67
N GLN A 220 -15.22 -0.91 -6.47
CA GLN A 220 -15.56 -1.85 -7.54
C GLN A 220 -17.00 -1.56 -7.97
N PRO A 221 -17.23 -0.92 -9.13
CA PRO A 221 -18.59 -0.65 -9.52
C PRO A 221 -19.25 -2.00 -9.83
N ALA A 222 -20.55 -2.12 -9.57
CA ALA A 222 -21.30 -3.34 -9.89
C ALA A 222 -21.10 -3.75 -11.38
N PHE A 223 -20.77 -2.77 -12.23
CA PHE A 223 -20.47 -2.93 -13.64
C PHE A 223 -19.24 -2.11 -14.03
N GLY A 224 -18.32 -2.67 -14.82
CA GLY A 224 -17.14 -1.95 -15.33
C GLY A 224 -17.52 -0.77 -16.24
N VAL A 225 -16.57 0.12 -16.51
CA VAL A 225 -16.77 1.29 -17.39
C VAL A 225 -17.21 0.84 -18.78
N GLU A 226 -16.71 -0.31 -19.23
CA GLU A 226 -17.14 -0.94 -20.48
C GLU A 226 -18.66 -1.18 -20.56
N SER A 227 -19.26 -1.76 -19.51
CA SER A 227 -20.71 -2.04 -19.49
C SER A 227 -21.51 -0.74 -19.53
N LEU A 228 -21.08 0.28 -18.79
CA LEU A 228 -21.69 1.61 -18.82
C LEU A 228 -21.63 2.23 -20.22
N ILE A 229 -20.53 2.03 -20.96
CA ILE A 229 -20.41 2.50 -22.34
C ILE A 229 -21.43 1.80 -23.25
N TYR A 230 -21.63 0.49 -23.10
CA TYR A 230 -22.61 -0.26 -23.90
C TYR A 230 -24.05 0.16 -23.61
N ASP A 231 -24.37 0.38 -22.34
CA ASP A 231 -25.72 0.72 -21.88
C ASP A 231 -26.07 2.18 -22.17
N MET A 232 -25.20 3.11 -21.77
CA MET A 232 -25.43 4.54 -21.93
C MET A 232 -25.32 4.97 -23.39
N ARG A 233 -24.40 4.34 -24.15
CA ARG A 233 -23.93 4.81 -25.46
C ARG A 233 -23.56 6.28 -25.42
N PRO A 234 -22.53 6.66 -24.63
CA PRO A 234 -22.14 8.04 -24.49
C PRO A 234 -21.58 8.58 -25.81
N ASP A 235 -21.70 9.88 -26.02
CA ASP A 235 -21.10 10.61 -27.13
C ASP A 235 -19.70 11.13 -26.78
N PHE A 236 -19.50 11.37 -25.48
CA PHE A 236 -18.29 11.90 -24.87
C PHE A 236 -17.93 11.08 -23.63
N VAL A 237 -16.67 10.67 -23.51
CA VAL A 237 -16.11 10.02 -22.34
C VAL A 237 -14.97 10.88 -21.81
N VAL A 238 -15.05 11.30 -20.55
CA VAL A 238 -14.04 12.12 -19.88
C VAL A 238 -13.39 11.30 -18.77
N VAL A 239 -12.10 11.07 -18.89
CA VAL A 239 -11.27 10.44 -17.86
C VAL A 239 -10.64 11.56 -17.03
N TYR A 240 -11.26 11.86 -15.89
CA TYR A 240 -10.87 12.98 -15.03
C TYR A 240 -9.54 12.75 -14.31
N GLU A 241 -9.31 11.53 -13.83
CA GLU A 241 -8.02 11.06 -13.31
C GLU A 241 -7.62 9.79 -14.08
N ILE A 242 -6.36 9.76 -14.54
CA ILE A 242 -5.88 8.69 -15.40
C ILE A 242 -5.78 7.37 -14.61
N ASN A 243 -6.37 6.32 -15.17
CA ASN A 243 -6.27 4.97 -14.64
C ASN A 243 -6.12 3.96 -15.79
N LEU A 244 -5.10 3.09 -15.69
CA LEU A 244 -4.76 2.16 -16.77
C LEU A 244 -5.86 1.12 -17.03
N LYS A 245 -6.55 0.65 -15.98
CA LYS A 245 -7.68 -0.28 -16.12
C LYS A 245 -8.84 0.39 -16.86
N THR A 246 -9.22 1.60 -16.44
CA THR A 246 -10.28 2.39 -17.09
C THR A 246 -9.95 2.66 -18.57
N ILE A 247 -8.70 3.01 -18.89
CA ILE A 247 -8.27 3.24 -20.28
C ILE A 247 -8.44 1.96 -21.12
N ARG A 248 -8.02 0.80 -20.61
CA ARG A 248 -8.16 -0.49 -21.32
C ARG A 248 -9.62 -0.88 -21.54
N GLU A 249 -10.49 -0.67 -20.56
CA GLU A 249 -11.93 -0.90 -20.69
C GLU A 249 -12.53 0.00 -21.78
N ILE A 250 -12.13 1.27 -21.85
CA ILE A 250 -12.54 2.21 -22.90
C ILE A 250 -12.02 1.79 -24.28
N GLU A 251 -10.75 1.39 -24.39
CA GLU A 251 -10.13 0.91 -25.62
C GLU A 251 -10.84 -0.35 -26.14
N HIS A 252 -11.11 -1.31 -25.24
CA HIS A 252 -11.85 -2.53 -25.56
C HIS A 252 -13.27 -2.21 -26.04
N ALA A 253 -14.02 -1.37 -25.32
CA ALA A 253 -15.36 -0.95 -25.74
C ALA A 253 -15.35 -0.24 -27.10
N LYS A 254 -14.35 0.62 -27.35
CA LYS A 254 -14.18 1.32 -28.64
C LYS A 254 -13.89 0.34 -29.78
N ALA A 255 -13.06 -0.68 -29.53
CA ALA A 255 -12.77 -1.72 -30.51
C ALA A 255 -14.00 -2.57 -30.83
N SER A 256 -14.75 -3.00 -29.80
CA SER A 256 -15.99 -3.76 -29.93
C SER A 256 -17.08 -3.00 -30.69
N LEU A 257 -17.17 -1.68 -30.48
CA LEU A 257 -18.13 -0.80 -31.16
C LEU A 257 -17.66 -0.29 -32.52
N SER A 258 -16.44 -0.61 -32.97
CA SER A 258 -15.85 -0.08 -34.21
C SER A 258 -16.67 -0.35 -35.48
N LYS A 259 -17.39 -1.48 -35.51
CA LYS A 259 -18.30 -1.87 -36.62
C LYS A 259 -19.70 -1.27 -36.49
N SER A 260 -20.02 -0.66 -35.37
CA SER A 260 -21.31 -0.02 -35.12
C SER A 260 -21.30 1.45 -35.58
N LYS A 261 -22.48 2.06 -35.69
CA LYS A 261 -22.60 3.51 -35.90
C LYS A 261 -22.26 4.33 -34.63
N CYS A 262 -22.07 3.67 -33.48
CA CYS A 262 -21.83 4.32 -32.21
C CYS A 262 -20.37 4.79 -32.14
N LYS A 263 -20.16 6.11 -32.21
CA LYS A 263 -18.84 6.73 -32.08
C LYS A 263 -18.85 7.69 -30.90
N PHE A 264 -17.84 7.60 -30.05
CA PHE A 264 -17.67 8.49 -28.91
C PHE A 264 -16.25 9.07 -28.87
N ALA A 265 -16.15 10.32 -28.40
CA ALA A 265 -14.88 11.00 -28.20
C ALA A 265 -14.37 10.71 -26.78
N VAL A 266 -13.05 10.53 -26.63
CA VAL A 266 -12.41 10.28 -25.33
C VAL A 266 -11.49 11.45 -25.02
N TYR A 267 -11.67 12.04 -23.85
CA TYR A 267 -10.85 13.13 -23.33
C TYR A 267 -10.20 12.69 -22.02
N THR A 268 -8.91 12.94 -21.86
CA THR A 268 -8.14 12.60 -20.66
C THR A 268 -7.52 13.87 -20.08
N LEU A 269 -7.63 14.07 -18.77
CA LEU A 269 -6.93 15.16 -18.10
C LEU A 269 -5.60 14.65 -17.51
N SER A 270 -4.49 15.31 -17.87
CA SER A 270 -3.16 15.03 -17.34
C SER A 270 -2.43 16.33 -17.00
N THR A 271 -1.70 16.33 -15.90
CA THR A 271 -0.86 17.47 -15.50
C THR A 271 0.59 17.19 -15.86
N GLU A 272 1.13 17.93 -16.82
CA GLU A 272 2.51 17.76 -17.31
C GLU A 272 3.55 18.08 -16.21
N GLY A 273 4.56 17.21 -16.09
CA GLY A 273 5.64 17.30 -15.10
C GLY A 273 5.18 17.04 -13.67
N SER A 274 3.98 16.49 -13.48
CA SER A 274 3.48 16.09 -12.17
C SER A 274 3.98 14.71 -11.77
N VAL A 275 3.98 14.43 -10.47
CA VAL A 275 4.24 13.09 -9.96
C VAL A 275 3.20 12.08 -10.45
N ASP A 276 1.93 12.47 -10.64
CA ASP A 276 0.85 11.61 -11.16
C ASP A 276 1.16 11.09 -12.58
N GLU A 277 1.64 11.98 -13.46
CA GLU A 277 2.08 11.61 -14.81
C GLU A 277 3.27 10.64 -14.77
N ALA A 278 4.30 10.96 -13.97
CA ALA A 278 5.47 10.11 -13.82
C ALA A 278 5.08 8.70 -13.31
N GLN A 279 4.12 8.61 -12.39
CA GLN A 279 3.59 7.34 -11.90
C GLN A 279 2.89 6.54 -12.98
N PHE A 280 2.00 7.17 -13.75
CA PHE A 280 1.30 6.50 -14.85
C PHE A 280 2.29 5.93 -15.87
N VAL A 281 3.29 6.73 -16.25
CA VAL A 281 4.36 6.30 -17.15
C VAL A 281 5.18 5.15 -16.54
N SER A 282 5.51 5.22 -15.26
CA SER A 282 6.27 4.17 -14.55
C SER A 282 5.51 2.85 -14.48
N ILE A 283 4.20 2.89 -14.19
CA ILE A 283 3.34 1.69 -14.18
C ILE A 283 3.31 1.03 -15.56
N LYS A 284 3.18 1.81 -16.64
CA LYS A 284 3.20 1.29 -18.02
C LYS A 284 4.54 0.62 -18.33
N HIS A 285 5.66 1.27 -18.01
CA HIS A 285 6.99 0.69 -18.25
C HIS A 285 7.23 -0.57 -17.43
N ARG A 286 6.79 -0.60 -16.16
CA ARG A 286 6.90 -1.77 -15.30
C ARG A 286 6.13 -2.96 -15.86
N GLU A 287 4.92 -2.73 -16.35
CA GLU A 287 4.10 -3.80 -16.94
C GLU A 287 4.74 -4.37 -18.21
N ILE A 288 5.25 -3.51 -19.10
CA ILE A 288 5.98 -3.93 -20.30
C ILE A 288 7.18 -4.80 -19.92
N ARG A 289 8.04 -4.32 -19.02
CA ARG A 289 9.22 -5.08 -18.56
C ARG A 289 8.86 -6.41 -17.90
N SER A 290 7.77 -6.43 -17.14
CA SER A 290 7.30 -7.65 -16.47
C SER A 290 6.85 -8.69 -17.50
N PHE A 291 6.18 -8.25 -18.57
CA PHE A 291 5.74 -9.13 -19.64
C PHE A 291 6.90 -9.64 -20.50
N GLU A 292 7.86 -8.78 -20.84
CA GLU A 292 9.10 -9.15 -21.52
C GLU A 292 9.87 -10.22 -20.73
N TYR A 293 10.05 -10.02 -19.42
CA TYR A 293 10.69 -11.00 -18.54
C TYR A 293 9.96 -12.36 -18.53
N LEU A 294 8.62 -12.36 -18.50
CA LEU A 294 7.84 -13.61 -18.54
C LEU A 294 7.99 -14.36 -19.85
N ILE A 295 8.13 -13.66 -20.98
CA ILE A 295 8.40 -14.28 -22.28
C ILE A 295 9.78 -14.95 -22.25
N GLU A 296 10.81 -14.24 -21.76
CA GLU A 296 12.17 -14.77 -21.66
C GLU A 296 12.26 -15.99 -20.72
N GLU A 297 11.58 -15.97 -19.58
CA GLU A 297 11.56 -17.11 -18.65
C GLU A 297 10.78 -18.30 -19.19
N LYS A 298 9.67 -18.08 -19.92
CA LYS A 298 8.89 -19.19 -20.51
C LYS A 298 9.77 -20.06 -21.41
N ASP A 299 10.59 -19.44 -22.25
CA ASP A 299 11.50 -20.15 -23.17
C ASP A 299 12.58 -20.96 -22.41
N SER A 300 12.90 -20.56 -21.17
CA SER A 300 13.85 -21.25 -20.27
C SER A 300 13.23 -22.44 -19.51
N ILE A 301 11.95 -22.34 -19.15
CA ILE A 301 11.26 -23.31 -18.25
C ILE A 301 10.89 -24.63 -18.94
N GLU A 302 10.68 -24.64 -20.27
CA GLU A 302 10.35 -25.87 -21.02
C GLU A 302 11.39 -27.01 -20.85
N ASN A 303 12.55 -26.74 -20.23
CA ASN A 303 13.62 -27.72 -19.99
C ASN A 303 13.77 -28.24 -18.54
N LYS A 304 12.91 -27.86 -17.57
CA LYS A 304 13.16 -28.14 -16.12
C LYS A 304 12.16 -29.02 -15.37
N LEU A 305 11.10 -29.52 -15.99
CA LEU A 305 10.03 -30.23 -15.28
C LEU A 305 9.89 -31.70 -15.71
N THR A 306 10.81 -32.56 -15.26
CA THR A 306 10.57 -34.01 -15.15
C THR A 306 11.46 -34.59 -14.04
N ALA A 307 11.04 -34.42 -12.78
CA ALA A 307 11.49 -35.29 -11.69
C ALA A 307 10.31 -36.20 -11.35
N GLU A 308 10.17 -37.30 -12.08
CA GLU A 308 9.23 -38.35 -11.70
C GLU A 308 9.74 -39.03 -10.42
N VAL A 309 8.90 -39.07 -9.39
CA VAL A 309 9.20 -39.79 -8.16
C VAL A 309 8.86 -41.25 -8.39
N ASP A 310 9.85 -42.13 -8.25
CA ASP A 310 9.64 -43.57 -8.30
C ASP A 310 8.80 -44.03 -7.10
N MET A 311 7.57 -44.47 -7.38
CA MET A 311 6.59 -44.91 -6.40
C MET A 311 7.02 -46.18 -5.63
N GLU A 312 7.94 -46.99 -6.17
CA GLU A 312 8.45 -48.18 -5.47
C GLU A 312 9.33 -47.79 -4.28
N THR A 313 10.19 -46.77 -4.45
CA THR A 313 11.07 -46.29 -3.37
C THR A 313 10.33 -45.50 -2.27
N TYR A 314 9.18 -44.92 -2.61
CA TYR A 314 8.41 -44.06 -1.72
C TYR A 314 7.87 -44.77 -0.47
N ALA A 315 7.60 -46.08 -0.57
CA ALA A 315 7.05 -46.87 0.53
C ALA A 315 8.04 -47.01 1.71
N ASP A 316 9.35 -47.01 1.40
CA ASP A 316 10.43 -47.22 2.36
C ASP A 316 10.91 -45.93 3.04
N TRP A 317 10.40 -44.77 2.62
CA TRP A 317 10.81 -43.48 3.17
C TRP A 317 10.40 -43.32 4.64
N PRO A 318 11.29 -42.77 5.50
CA PRO A 318 10.95 -42.48 6.90
C PRO A 318 9.74 -41.55 7.00
N VAL A 319 8.88 -41.80 8.00
CA VAL A 319 7.63 -41.05 8.20
C VAL A 319 7.79 -40.01 9.28
N ILE A 320 7.35 -38.79 9.00
CA ILE A 320 7.18 -37.70 9.96
C ILE A 320 5.69 -37.36 10.02
N VAL A 321 5.13 -37.31 11.23
CA VAL A 321 3.77 -36.76 11.40
C VAL A 321 3.89 -35.24 11.45
N ALA A 322 3.18 -34.55 10.57
CA ALA A 322 3.20 -33.09 10.49
C ALA A 322 1.81 -32.53 10.78
N ASP A 323 1.75 -31.49 11.60
CA ASP A 323 0.50 -30.79 11.84
C ASP A 323 -0.05 -30.20 10.54
N THR A 324 -1.33 -30.42 10.26
CA THR A 324 -1.98 -29.88 9.05
C THR A 324 -1.82 -28.36 8.87
N ARG A 325 -1.66 -27.59 9.95
CA ARG A 325 -1.45 -26.14 9.92
C ARG A 325 -0.07 -25.75 9.37
N GLU A 326 0.92 -26.64 9.48
CA GLU A 326 2.29 -26.40 9.00
C GLU A 326 2.44 -26.53 7.47
N PHE A 327 1.48 -27.14 6.79
CA PHE A 327 1.45 -27.26 5.32
C PHE A 327 1.32 -25.91 4.59
N LYS A 328 1.14 -24.80 5.32
CA LYS A 328 1.21 -23.44 4.79
C LYS A 328 2.65 -22.95 4.61
N SER A 329 3.64 -23.67 5.11
CA SER A 329 5.06 -23.30 5.04
C SER A 329 5.83 -24.12 4.00
N GLU A 330 7.08 -23.73 3.72
CA GLU A 330 7.93 -24.41 2.72
C GLU A 330 8.52 -25.74 3.21
N LEU A 331 8.65 -25.93 4.53
CA LEU A 331 9.35 -27.08 5.14
C LEU A 331 8.73 -28.44 4.73
N PRO A 332 7.40 -28.63 4.69
CA PRO A 332 6.81 -29.88 4.20
C PRO A 332 7.26 -30.28 2.78
N GLY A 333 7.30 -29.31 1.85
CA GLY A 333 7.76 -29.58 0.48
C GLY A 333 9.23 -29.99 0.45
N MET A 334 10.05 -29.42 1.33
CA MET A 334 11.45 -29.75 1.47
C MET A 334 11.72 -31.12 2.09
N LEU A 335 11.02 -31.47 3.16
CA LEU A 335 11.12 -32.80 3.77
C LEU A 335 10.80 -33.88 2.73
N PHE A 336 9.78 -33.66 1.90
CA PHE A 336 9.46 -34.54 0.79
C PHE A 336 10.59 -34.66 -0.24
N ARG A 337 11.23 -33.54 -0.66
CA ARG A 337 12.40 -33.57 -1.56
C ARG A 337 13.59 -34.34 -0.96
N HIS A 338 13.73 -34.32 0.36
CA HIS A 338 14.74 -35.09 1.10
C HIS A 338 14.34 -36.53 1.40
N GLN A 339 13.36 -37.07 0.67
CA GLN A 339 12.92 -38.46 0.78
C GLN A 339 12.31 -38.81 2.15
N LEU A 340 11.58 -37.87 2.75
CA LEU A 340 10.82 -38.07 3.98
C LEU A 340 9.33 -38.03 3.67
N ARG A 341 8.61 -39.07 4.09
CA ARG A 341 7.16 -39.15 3.95
C ARG A 341 6.48 -38.33 5.05
N LEU A 342 5.53 -37.49 4.66
CA LEU A 342 4.73 -36.70 5.60
C LEU A 342 3.36 -37.34 5.81
N ALA A 343 3.04 -37.63 7.07
CA ALA A 343 1.71 -38.03 7.50
C ALA A 343 0.97 -36.80 8.06
N PRO A 344 0.05 -36.16 7.30
CA PRO A 344 -0.70 -35.01 7.78
C PRO A 344 -1.67 -35.44 8.89
N SER A 345 -1.60 -34.79 10.04
CA SER A 345 -2.52 -35.02 11.15
C SER A 345 -2.83 -33.71 11.87
N MET A 346 -4.02 -33.54 12.44
CA MET A 346 -4.27 -32.45 13.38
C MET A 346 -3.75 -32.88 14.75
N ILE A 347 -2.69 -32.25 15.24
CA ILE A 347 -2.08 -32.60 16.53
C ILE A 347 -2.23 -31.43 17.53
N GLU A 348 -2.43 -31.77 18.81
CA GLU A 348 -2.65 -30.74 19.84
C GLU A 348 -1.35 -30.15 20.40
N VAL A 349 -0.23 -30.89 20.29
CA VAL A 349 1.05 -30.57 20.94
C VAL A 349 2.22 -30.85 19.99
N GLY A 350 2.97 -29.78 19.67
CA GLY A 350 4.07 -29.80 18.69
C GLY A 350 3.58 -29.61 17.26
N ASP A 351 4.54 -29.39 16.36
CA ASP A 351 4.29 -29.15 14.93
C ASP A 351 4.71 -30.36 14.08
N TYR A 352 5.80 -31.02 14.46
CA TYR A 352 6.30 -32.24 13.82
C TYR A 352 6.64 -33.30 14.85
N ILE A 353 6.21 -34.54 14.62
CA ILE A 353 6.57 -35.69 15.46
C ILE A 353 7.52 -36.56 14.66
N LEU A 354 8.78 -36.62 15.10
CA LEU A 354 9.84 -37.39 14.44
C LEU A 354 9.87 -38.84 14.94
N SER A 355 9.42 -39.06 16.17
CA SER A 355 9.27 -40.38 16.79
C SER A 355 8.31 -40.30 17.98
N PRO A 356 7.87 -41.44 18.57
CA PRO A 356 7.02 -41.42 19.77
C PRO A 356 7.61 -40.64 20.96
N GLU A 357 8.93 -40.42 20.98
CA GLU A 357 9.60 -39.66 22.05
C GLU A 357 9.95 -38.22 21.67
N ILE A 358 9.98 -37.90 20.37
CA ILE A 358 10.54 -36.63 19.83
C ILE A 358 9.44 -35.85 19.10
N ALA A 359 9.10 -34.70 19.69
CA ALA A 359 8.28 -33.68 19.04
C ALA A 359 9.08 -32.40 18.85
N VAL A 360 8.87 -31.74 17.73
CA VAL A 360 9.48 -30.47 17.34
C VAL A 360 8.38 -29.40 17.31
N GLU A 361 8.62 -28.31 18.02
CA GLU A 361 7.90 -27.04 17.85
C GLU A 361 8.78 -26.15 16.98
N ARG A 362 8.28 -25.77 15.81
CA ARG A 362 8.96 -24.90 14.87
C ARG A 362 8.54 -23.47 15.11
N LYS A 363 9.50 -22.56 15.12
CA LYS A 363 9.21 -21.15 15.33
C LYS A 363 10.14 -20.23 14.54
N ALA A 364 9.55 -19.44 13.65
CA ALA A 364 10.25 -18.33 13.01
C ALA A 364 10.67 -17.30 14.07
N LEU A 365 11.77 -16.57 13.82
CA LEU A 365 12.36 -15.65 14.79
C LEU A 365 11.36 -14.59 15.33
N MET A 366 10.51 -14.03 14.46
CA MET A 366 9.52 -13.02 14.88
C MET A 366 8.42 -13.63 15.75
N ASP A 367 7.90 -14.79 15.34
CA ASP A 367 6.93 -15.54 16.11
C ASP A 367 7.46 -15.99 17.47
N PHE A 368 8.78 -16.25 17.52
CA PHE A 368 9.49 -16.54 18.75
C PHE A 368 9.50 -15.33 19.69
N ILE A 369 9.96 -14.16 19.22
CA ILE A 369 9.99 -12.92 20.01
C ILE A 369 8.58 -12.55 20.51
N GLY A 370 7.56 -12.63 19.66
CA GLY A 370 6.18 -12.39 20.07
C GLY A 370 5.71 -13.40 21.13
N SER A 371 5.96 -14.70 20.89
CA SER A 371 5.52 -15.78 21.79
C SER A 371 6.21 -15.82 23.15
N ILE A 372 7.46 -15.36 23.23
CA ILE A 372 8.20 -15.30 24.49
C ILE A 372 7.79 -14.08 25.31
N ASN A 373 7.41 -12.99 24.63
CA ASN A 373 6.93 -11.77 25.28
C ASN A 373 5.52 -11.92 25.86
N ASN A 374 4.63 -12.66 25.18
CA ASN A 374 3.25 -12.88 25.62
C ASN A 374 3.05 -14.17 26.43
N GLY A 375 4.11 -14.94 26.68
CA GLY A 375 4.06 -16.19 27.47
C GLY A 375 3.50 -17.42 26.72
N ARG A 376 3.10 -17.29 25.45
CA ARG A 376 2.60 -18.40 24.62
C ARG A 376 3.62 -19.55 24.53
N LEU A 377 4.89 -19.23 24.33
CA LEU A 377 5.96 -20.23 24.22
C LEU A 377 6.07 -21.10 25.48
N TYR A 378 5.96 -20.47 26.66
CA TYR A 378 6.06 -21.19 27.93
C TYR A 378 4.94 -22.24 28.07
N THR A 379 3.72 -21.89 27.65
CA THR A 379 2.57 -22.80 27.66
C THR A 379 2.77 -23.96 26.69
N GLN A 380 3.29 -23.68 25.49
CA GLN A 380 3.60 -24.69 24.47
C GLN A 380 4.65 -25.69 24.98
N LEU A 381 5.78 -25.19 25.47
CA LEU A 381 6.86 -26.04 26.02
C LEU A 381 6.40 -26.84 27.24
N THR A 382 5.55 -26.27 28.10
CA THR A 382 4.96 -27.00 29.24
C THR A 382 4.15 -28.20 28.76
N LYS A 383 3.32 -28.04 27.72
CA LYS A 383 2.57 -29.15 27.12
C LYS A 383 3.53 -30.17 26.51
N MET A 384 4.50 -29.73 25.71
CA MET A 384 5.47 -30.64 25.09
C MET A 384 6.24 -31.49 26.11
N CYS A 385 6.75 -30.89 27.19
CA CYS A 385 7.48 -31.61 28.24
C CYS A 385 6.61 -32.61 29.02
N ARG A 386 5.28 -32.46 29.02
CA ARG A 386 4.35 -33.41 29.64
C ARG A 386 4.11 -34.63 28.76
N HIS A 387 4.09 -34.45 27.44
CA HIS A 387 3.69 -35.50 26.49
C HIS A 387 4.88 -36.20 25.81
N TYR A 388 6.03 -35.54 25.70
CA TYR A 388 7.20 -36.05 24.99
C TYR A 388 8.44 -36.05 25.87
N LYS A 389 9.24 -37.12 25.75
CA LYS A 389 10.49 -37.31 26.50
C LYS A 389 11.60 -36.38 26.00
N ARG A 390 11.59 -36.06 24.70
CA ARG A 390 12.61 -35.25 24.02
C ARG A 390 11.96 -34.13 23.20
N PRO A 391 11.36 -33.12 23.85
CA PRO A 391 10.80 -31.98 23.15
C PRO A 391 11.92 -31.12 22.56
N MET A 392 11.74 -30.67 21.32
CA MET A 392 12.70 -29.84 20.59
C MET A 392 12.04 -28.53 20.17
N LEU A 393 12.75 -27.42 20.38
CA LEU A 393 12.37 -26.11 19.85
C LEU A 393 13.29 -25.79 18.67
N LEU A 394 12.74 -25.75 17.47
CA LEU A 394 13.45 -25.35 16.26
C LEU A 394 13.23 -23.86 16.00
N LEU A 395 14.28 -23.06 16.18
CA LEU A 395 14.29 -21.65 15.81
C LEU A 395 14.82 -21.47 14.39
N GLU A 396 13.99 -20.92 13.52
CA GLU A 396 14.34 -20.66 12.14
C GLU A 396 14.62 -19.17 11.93
N PHE A 397 15.81 -18.89 11.38
CA PHE A 397 16.26 -17.56 10.98
C PHE A 397 16.03 -17.36 9.48
N GLU A 398 16.03 -16.11 9.02
CA GLU A 398 16.03 -15.80 7.59
C GLU A 398 17.45 -15.85 7.03
N GLU A 399 17.62 -16.46 5.85
CA GLU A 399 18.92 -16.71 5.20
C GLU A 399 19.75 -15.43 4.97
N ARG A 400 19.06 -14.30 4.78
CA ARG A 400 19.67 -12.99 4.47
C ARG A 400 19.91 -12.10 5.69
N GLU A 401 19.47 -12.50 6.87
CA GLU A 401 19.65 -11.72 8.10
C GLU A 401 20.87 -12.23 8.88
N PRO A 402 21.69 -11.33 9.46
CA PRO A 402 22.78 -11.74 10.33
C PRO A 402 22.22 -12.54 11.51
N PHE A 403 22.87 -13.68 11.83
CA PHE A 403 22.53 -14.60 12.94
C PHE A 403 22.77 -13.92 14.30
N THR A 404 21.98 -12.91 14.60
CA THR A 404 22.11 -12.06 15.77
C THR A 404 20.72 -11.66 16.23
N PHE A 405 20.42 -11.89 17.50
CA PHE A 405 19.34 -11.16 18.14
C PHE A 405 19.81 -9.70 18.21
N LYS A 406 19.27 -8.82 17.37
CA LYS A 406 19.64 -7.39 17.35
C LYS A 406 19.49 -6.83 18.77
N GLY A 407 20.59 -6.34 19.33
CA GLY A 407 20.70 -5.99 20.76
C GLY A 407 21.70 -6.83 21.56
N ALA A 408 22.34 -7.86 21.01
CA ALA A 408 23.32 -8.70 21.71
C ALA A 408 24.67 -8.01 22.07
N ARG A 409 24.76 -6.67 22.06
CA ARG A 409 25.81 -5.90 22.75
C ARG A 409 25.30 -5.41 24.10
N VAL A 410 24.68 -6.29 24.87
CA VAL A 410 24.20 -5.97 26.20
C VAL A 410 25.25 -6.43 27.20
N LYS A 411 26.02 -5.47 27.73
CA LYS A 411 26.94 -5.69 28.86
C LYS A 411 26.20 -5.94 30.20
N THR A 412 24.87 -5.86 30.21
CA THR A 412 24.02 -5.83 31.42
C THR A 412 22.68 -6.55 31.20
N PHE A 413 22.46 -7.70 31.83
CA PHE A 413 21.19 -8.47 31.80
C PHE A 413 19.93 -7.57 31.75
N SER A 414 19.05 -7.80 30.77
CA SER A 414 17.79 -7.08 30.63
C SER A 414 16.63 -8.04 30.46
N MET A 415 15.68 -8.02 31.39
CA MET A 415 14.42 -8.77 31.31
C MET A 415 13.58 -8.45 30.05
N SER A 416 13.91 -7.41 29.27
CA SER A 416 13.29 -7.10 27.99
C SER A 416 13.92 -7.83 26.78
N SER A 417 15.11 -8.42 26.95
CA SER A 417 15.84 -9.10 25.88
C SER A 417 15.26 -10.48 25.59
N ALA A 418 14.96 -10.78 24.32
CA ALA A 418 14.49 -12.09 23.89
C ALA A 418 15.50 -13.21 24.22
N LEU A 419 16.80 -12.90 24.21
CA LEU A 419 17.87 -13.83 24.58
C LEU A 419 17.83 -14.19 26.07
N ASP A 420 17.69 -13.20 26.95
CA ASP A 420 17.65 -13.42 28.39
C ASP A 420 16.42 -14.26 28.76
N LYS A 421 15.28 -13.96 28.14
CA LYS A 421 14.06 -14.77 28.27
C LYS A 421 14.24 -16.19 27.71
N LEU A 422 14.96 -16.37 26.61
CA LEU A 422 15.27 -17.70 26.06
C LEU A 422 16.10 -18.52 27.05
N VAL A 423 17.16 -17.93 27.59
CA VAL A 423 18.03 -18.58 28.58
C VAL A 423 17.22 -19.00 29.81
N LEU A 424 16.40 -18.09 30.36
CA LEU A 424 15.51 -18.40 31.48
C LEU A 424 14.53 -19.55 31.15
N THR A 425 13.99 -19.55 29.94
CA THR A 425 13.09 -20.61 29.46
C THR A 425 13.79 -21.97 29.42
N LEU A 426 15.01 -22.03 28.86
CA LEU A 426 15.79 -23.27 28.79
C LEU A 426 16.25 -23.78 30.16
N ILE A 427 16.55 -22.88 31.10
CA ILE A 427 16.85 -23.24 32.49
C ILE A 427 15.64 -23.91 33.16
N ASN A 428 14.43 -23.38 32.91
CA ASN A 428 13.19 -23.92 33.47
C ASN A 428 12.80 -25.26 32.82
N PHE A 429 12.99 -25.41 31.51
CA PHE A 429 12.64 -26.63 30.77
C PHE A 429 13.88 -27.46 30.40
N LYS A 430 14.47 -28.14 31.38
CA LYS A 430 15.75 -28.89 31.25
C LYS A 430 15.77 -30.00 30.19
N THR A 431 14.60 -30.54 29.84
CA THR A 431 14.44 -31.60 28.83
C THR A 431 14.34 -31.06 27.41
N VAL A 432 14.00 -29.77 27.24
CA VAL A 432 13.90 -29.15 25.92
C VAL A 432 15.28 -29.03 25.28
N ARG A 433 15.35 -29.36 24.00
CA ARG A 433 16.55 -29.18 23.18
C ARG A 433 16.31 -28.06 22.18
N LEU A 434 17.25 -27.14 22.09
CA LEU A 434 17.21 -26.05 21.12
C LEU A 434 17.90 -26.53 19.84
N LEU A 435 17.21 -26.37 18.72
CA LEU A 435 17.76 -26.46 17.38
C LEU A 435 17.66 -25.07 16.75
N TRP A 436 18.65 -24.70 15.94
CA TRP A 436 18.59 -23.49 15.13
C TRP A 436 18.88 -23.83 13.67
N SER A 437 18.17 -23.20 12.75
CA SER A 437 18.45 -23.27 11.32
C SER A 437 18.52 -21.87 10.72
N ARG A 438 19.37 -21.68 9.70
CA ARG A 438 19.48 -20.42 8.96
C ARG A 438 18.39 -20.24 7.91
N SER A 439 17.77 -21.33 7.49
CA SER A 439 16.64 -21.33 6.57
C SER A 439 15.98 -22.71 6.56
N ALA A 440 14.81 -22.83 5.94
CA ALA A 440 14.26 -24.14 5.61
C ALA A 440 15.16 -24.89 4.62
N ASN A 441 15.78 -24.17 3.65
CA ASN A 441 16.71 -24.64 2.61
C ASN A 441 18.04 -25.19 3.15
#